data_AF-A0A2A4IZZ3-F1
#
_entry.id   AF-A0A2A4IZZ3-F1
#
_cell.length_a   1.000
_cell.length_b   1.000
_cell.length_c   1.000
_cell.angle_alpha   90.00
_cell.angle_beta   90.00
_cell.angle_gamma   90.00
#
_symmetry.space_group_name_H-M   'P 1'
#
loop_
_entity.id
_entity.type
_entity.pdbx_description
1 polymer ?
#
loop_
_entity_poly.entity_id
_entity_poly.type
_entity_poly.pdbx_seq_one_letter_code
_entity_poly.pdbx_strand_id
1 'polypeptide(L)'
;MRPRKKWQQEQRPLQVGDLVLIVDPSSPRNVWPRGFIFTKSKYGKPVIIYDGFRFNLHSTSKGDRGYFVCVKWGVGCRAAIRTQNNEVVTIRDSHNHQY
;
A
#
# COMPACT_ATOMS: atom_id res chain seq x y z
N MET A 1 -24.93 4.72 40.27
CA MET A 1 -24.12 4.96 39.06
C MET A 1 -23.60 3.62 38.56
N ARG A 2 -23.84 3.24 37.30
CA ARG A 2 -23.29 1.99 36.75
C ARG A 2 -21.84 2.23 36.31
N PRO A 3 -20.88 1.35 36.65
CA PRO A 3 -19.50 1.52 36.21
C PRO A 3 -19.44 1.41 34.68
N ARG A 4 -18.68 2.32 34.06
CA ARG A 4 -18.50 2.35 32.60
C ARG A 4 -17.75 1.07 32.18
N LYS A 5 -18.42 0.18 31.44
CA LYS A 5 -17.82 -1.02 30.83
C LYS A 5 -16.75 -0.57 29.81
N LYS A 6 -15.53 -0.38 30.28
CA LYS A 6 -14.38 0.03 29.45
C LYS A 6 -13.67 -1.24 28.97
N TRP A 7 -13.82 -1.55 27.69
CA TRP A 7 -12.89 -2.31 26.84
C TRP A 7 -12.10 -3.47 27.49
N GLN A 8 -12.74 -4.38 28.20
CA GLN A 8 -12.15 -5.67 28.60
C GLN A 8 -12.56 -6.81 27.65
N GLN A 9 -13.01 -6.48 26.44
CA GLN A 9 -13.36 -7.50 25.46
C GLN A 9 -12.08 -7.91 24.74
N GLU A 10 -11.66 -9.16 24.96
CA GLU A 10 -10.59 -9.80 24.20
C GLU A 10 -10.83 -9.52 22.72
N GLN A 11 -9.90 -8.77 22.12
CA GLN A 11 -9.99 -8.46 20.71
C GLN A 11 -9.76 -9.76 19.95
N ARG A 12 -10.74 -10.14 19.13
CA ARG A 12 -10.59 -11.30 18.25
C ARG A 12 -9.32 -11.13 17.40
N PRO A 13 -8.54 -12.19 17.15
CA PRO A 13 -7.43 -12.13 16.21
C PRO A 13 -7.90 -11.61 14.85
N LEU A 14 -7.08 -10.78 14.20
CA LEU A 14 -7.34 -10.24 12.87
C LEU A 14 -7.50 -11.38 11.86
N GLN A 15 -8.51 -11.27 11.00
CA GLN A 15 -8.81 -12.26 9.96
C GLN A 15 -8.58 -11.68 8.56
N VAL A 16 -8.32 -12.55 7.58
CA VAL A 16 -8.25 -12.15 6.17
C VAL A 16 -9.61 -11.61 5.74
N GLY A 17 -9.63 -10.38 5.23
CA GLY A 17 -10.86 -9.67 4.82
C GLY A 17 -11.35 -8.61 5.81
N ASP A 18 -10.73 -8.49 6.99
CA ASP A 18 -11.03 -7.40 7.92
C ASP A 18 -10.52 -6.05 7.39
N LEU A 19 -11.37 -5.02 7.43
CA LEU A 19 -10.97 -3.64 7.18
C LEU A 19 -10.34 -3.07 8.45
N VAL A 20 -9.01 -2.92 8.47
CA VAL A 20 -8.28 -2.42 9.64
C VAL A 20 -7.98 -0.93 9.49
N LEU A 21 -8.39 -0.14 10.48
CA LEU A 21 -7.97 1.26 10.60
C LEU A 21 -6.71 1.31 11.46
N ILE A 22 -5.60 1.78 10.88
CA ILE A 22 -4.39 2.10 11.64
C ILE A 22 -4.65 3.40 12.40
N VAL A 23 -4.80 3.30 13.72
CA VAL A 23 -4.93 4.46 14.61
C VAL A 23 -3.57 4.73 15.25
N ASP A 24 -2.81 5.65 14.67
CA ASP A 24 -1.60 6.20 15.29
C ASP A 24 -1.99 7.45 16.10
N PRO A 25 -1.81 7.48 17.43
CA PRO A 25 -2.12 8.64 18.28
C PRO A 25 -1.36 9.92 17.90
N SER A 26 -0.23 9.79 17.18
CA SER A 26 0.57 10.91 16.69
C SER A 26 0.15 11.39 15.30
N SER A 27 -0.70 10.65 14.59
CA SER A 27 -1.20 11.03 13.27
C SER A 27 -2.17 12.22 13.35
N PRO A 28 -2.15 13.15 12.38
CA PRO A 28 -3.10 14.26 12.35
C PRO A 28 -4.54 13.74 12.21
N ARG A 29 -5.47 14.42 12.88
CA ARG A 29 -6.91 14.16 12.71
C ARG A 29 -7.30 14.34 11.23
N ASN A 30 -8.16 13.44 10.73
CA ASN A 30 -8.66 13.39 9.34
C ASN A 30 -7.64 12.95 8.27
N VAL A 31 -6.52 12.32 8.64
CA VAL A 31 -5.62 11.66 7.69
C VAL A 31 -5.92 10.16 7.68
N TRP A 32 -6.28 9.65 6.51
CA TRP A 32 -6.44 8.22 6.25
C TRP A 32 -5.21 7.76 5.45
N PRO A 33 -4.17 7.23 6.10
CA PRO A 33 -2.97 6.82 5.38
C PRO A 33 -3.32 5.67 4.42
N ARG A 34 -3.14 5.92 3.12
CA ARG A 34 -3.20 4.86 2.10
C ARG A 34 -2.01 3.94 2.30
N GLY A 35 -2.27 2.67 2.64
CA GLY A 35 -1.24 1.66 2.83
C GLY A 35 -0.63 1.18 1.51
N PHE A 36 0.63 0.76 1.55
CA PHE A 36 1.27 -0.01 0.49
C PHE A 36 1.16 -1.50 0.81
N ILE A 37 0.69 -2.28 -0.14
CA ILE A 37 0.69 -3.74 -0.02
C ILE A 37 1.83 -4.27 -0.88
N PHE A 38 2.90 -4.71 -0.21
CA PHE A 38 4.00 -5.43 -0.83
C PHE A 38 3.61 -6.89 -0.98
N THR A 39 3.57 -7.37 -2.23
CA THR A 39 3.22 -8.75 -2.54
C THR A 39 4.08 -9.29 -3.67
N LYS A 40 3.86 -10.55 -4.03
CA LYS A 40 4.50 -11.21 -5.17
C LYS A 40 3.43 -11.61 -6.17
N SER A 41 3.74 -11.48 -7.46
CA SER A 41 2.92 -12.07 -8.51
C SER A 41 2.97 -13.60 -8.44
N LYS A 42 2.09 -14.28 -9.19
CA LYS A 42 2.08 -15.75 -9.32
C LYS A 42 3.44 -16.35 -9.77
N TYR A 43 4.30 -15.55 -10.39
CA TYR A 43 5.64 -15.95 -10.83
C TYR A 43 6.75 -15.46 -9.88
N GLY A 44 6.41 -15.05 -8.66
CA GLY A 44 7.37 -14.59 -7.64
C GLY A 44 7.91 -13.17 -7.86
N LYS A 45 7.57 -12.48 -8.97
CA LYS A 45 8.02 -11.10 -9.22
C LYS A 45 7.39 -10.12 -8.21
N PRO A 46 8.16 -9.19 -7.62
CA PRO A 46 7.64 -8.19 -6.69
C PRO A 46 6.55 -7.31 -7.32
N VAL A 47 5.53 -7.00 -6.52
CA VAL A 47 4.38 -6.15 -6.89
C VAL A 47 4.05 -5.24 -5.71
N ILE A 48 3.68 -4.00 -6.01
CA ILE A 48 3.12 -3.06 -5.03
C ILE A 48 1.69 -2.75 -5.44
N ILE A 49 0.76 -2.83 -4.49
CA ILE A 49 -0.60 -2.31 -4.66
C ILE A 49 -0.71 -1.05 -3.79
N TYR A 50 -1.16 0.05 -4.39
CA TYR A 50 -1.33 1.34 -3.74
C TYR A 50 -2.57 2.03 -4.32
N ASP A 51 -3.44 2.52 -3.45
CA ASP A 51 -4.72 3.16 -3.81
C ASP A 51 -5.57 2.34 -4.82
N GLY A 52 -5.56 1.02 -4.64
CA GLY A 52 -6.22 0.07 -5.54
C GLY A 52 -5.43 -0.24 -6.81
N PHE A 53 -4.52 0.62 -7.27
CA PHE A 53 -3.72 0.38 -8.47
C PHE A 53 -2.56 -0.60 -8.24
N ARG A 54 -2.29 -1.42 -9.27
CA ARG A 54 -1.18 -2.38 -9.27
C ARG A 54 0.04 -1.83 -10.01
N PHE A 55 1.18 -1.91 -9.35
CA PHE A 55 2.50 -1.54 -9.88
C PHE A 55 3.41 -2.77 -9.94
N ASN A 56 3.98 -3.04 -11.11
CA ASN A 56 4.92 -4.14 -11.32
C ASN A 56 6.35 -3.63 -11.35
N LEU A 57 7.30 -4.45 -10.91
CA LEU A 57 8.73 -4.13 -11.01
C LEU A 57 9.14 -3.97 -12.48
N HIS A 58 9.72 -2.82 -12.80
CA HIS A 58 10.27 -2.51 -14.12
C HIS A 58 11.70 -3.05 -14.25
N SER A 59 12.10 -3.39 -15.46
CA SER A 59 13.41 -3.99 -15.78
C SER A 59 14.59 -3.08 -15.46
N THR A 60 14.39 -1.77 -15.36
CA THR A 60 15.44 -0.81 -15.00
C THR A 60 15.74 -0.75 -13.50
N SER A 61 15.04 -1.55 -12.68
CA SER A 61 15.34 -1.71 -11.26
C SER A 61 16.73 -2.33 -11.07
N LYS A 62 17.52 -1.81 -10.13
CA LYS A 62 18.91 -2.25 -9.90
C LYS A 62 19.19 -2.37 -8.41
N GLY A 63 19.65 -3.54 -7.97
CA GLY A 63 19.94 -3.81 -6.57
C GLY A 63 18.74 -3.44 -5.68
N ASP A 64 18.99 -2.65 -4.65
CA ASP A 64 17.99 -2.23 -3.67
C ASP A 64 17.07 -1.10 -4.14
N ARG A 65 17.29 -0.58 -5.35
CA ARG A 65 16.43 0.44 -5.98
C ARG A 65 15.37 -0.23 -6.84
N GLY A 66 14.15 -0.25 -6.33
CA GLY A 66 12.98 -0.71 -7.06
C GLY A 66 12.35 0.42 -7.87
N TYR A 67 12.09 0.19 -9.14
CA TYR A 67 11.26 1.05 -9.97
C TYR A 67 10.01 0.28 -10.36
N PHE A 68 8.88 0.64 -9.76
CA PHE A 68 7.60 -0.03 -9.98
C PHE A 68 6.70 0.85 -10.85
N VAL A 69 6.20 0.32 -11.96
CA VAL A 69 5.37 1.06 -12.91
C VAL A 69 3.95 0.50 -12.91
N CYS A 70 2.97 1.37 -13.14
CA CYS A 70 1.58 0.95 -13.28
C CYS A 70 1.44 -0.15 -14.34
N VAL A 71 0.52 -1.10 -14.13
CA VAL A 71 0.21 -2.17 -15.10
C VAL A 71 -0.18 -1.63 -16.49
N LYS A 72 -0.76 -0.43 -16.57
CA LYS A 72 -1.14 0.24 -17.83
C LYS A 72 0.00 1.08 -18.44
N TRP A 73 1.25 0.89 -18.01
CA TRP A 73 2.41 1.63 -18.55
C TRP A 73 2.58 1.45 -20.07
N GLY A 74 2.28 0.26 -20.59
CA GLY A 74 2.33 -0.04 -22.02
C GLY A 74 1.29 0.73 -22.86
N VAL A 75 0.20 1.19 -22.25
CA VAL A 75 -0.85 1.99 -22.91
C VAL A 75 -0.76 3.48 -22.58
N GLY A 76 0.39 3.93 -22.06
CA GLY A 76 0.69 5.36 -21.87
C GLY A 76 0.55 5.87 -20.44
N CYS A 77 0.11 5.05 -19.48
CA CYS A 77 0.15 5.47 -18.07
C CYS A 77 1.60 5.66 -17.60
N ARG A 78 1.86 6.71 -16.82
CA ARG A 78 3.20 7.02 -16.28
C ARG A 78 3.24 7.09 -14.76
N ALA A 79 2.18 6.62 -14.09
CA ALA A 79 2.20 6.42 -12.67
C ALA A 79 3.25 5.38 -12.29
N ALA A 80 4.04 5.69 -11.26
CA ALA A 80 5.17 4.88 -10.84
C ALA A 80 5.55 5.13 -9.38
N ILE A 81 6.12 4.12 -8.74
CA ILE A 81 6.64 4.15 -7.37
C ILE A 81 8.14 3.82 -7.42
N ARG A 82 8.96 4.59 -6.69
CA ARG A 82 10.36 4.24 -6.47
C ARG A 82 10.57 3.82 -5.03
N THR A 83 11.30 2.73 -4.85
CA THR A 83 11.69 2.23 -3.55
C THR A 83 13.21 2.23 -3.41
N GLN A 84 13.67 2.30 -2.17
CA GLN A 84 15.06 2.11 -1.77
C GLN A 84 15.06 1.28 -0.49
N ASN A 85 15.85 0.20 -0.44
CA ASN A 85 15.90 -0.70 0.73
C ASN A 85 14.51 -1.19 1.17
N ASN A 86 13.65 -1.52 0.21
CA ASN A 86 12.24 -1.91 0.39
C ASN A 86 11.30 -0.83 0.98
N GLU A 87 11.74 0.41 1.15
CA GLU A 87 10.89 1.51 1.57
C GLU A 87 10.47 2.38 0.38
N VAL A 88 9.24 2.91 0.41
CA VAL A 88 8.75 3.82 -0.63
C VAL A 88 9.36 5.20 -0.44
N VAL A 89 10.10 5.67 -1.46
CA VAL A 89 10.77 6.98 -1.42
C VAL A 89 9.99 8.03 -2.20
N THR A 90 9.47 7.67 -3.39
CA THR A 90 8.71 8.61 -4.23
C THR A 90 7.54 7.93 -4.90
N ILE A 91 6.44 8.66 -5.01
CA ILE A 91 5.21 8.20 -5.65
C ILE A 91 4.80 9.22 -6.71
N ARG A 92 4.57 8.74 -7.93
CA ARG A 92 3.89 9.48 -8.98
C ARG A 92 2.55 8.81 -9.22
N ASP A 93 1.49 9.37 -8.65
CA ASP A 93 0.15 8.76 -8.59
C ASP A 93 -0.82 9.30 -9.67
N SER A 94 -0.30 10.00 -10.68
CA SER A 94 -1.12 10.54 -11.77
C SER A 94 -1.43 9.44 -12.79
N HIS A 95 -2.61 8.82 -12.64
CA HIS A 95 -3.15 7.84 -13.58
C HIS A 95 -3.98 8.52 -14.68
N ASN A 96 -3.84 8.06 -15.91
CA ASN A 96 -4.67 8.48 -17.06
C ASN A 96 -5.77 7.45 -17.39
N HIS A 97 -6.06 6.55 -16.45
CA HIS A 97 -7.05 5.49 -16.60
C HIS A 97 -7.70 5.24 -15.24
N GLN A 98 -8.89 4.64 -15.28
CA GLN A 98 -9.55 4.11 -14.08
C GLN A 98 -9.05 2.69 -13.80
N TYR A 99 -9.26 2.20 -12.58
CA TYR A 99 -8.88 0.85 -12.18
C TYR A 99 -9.71 -0.20 -12.92
#